data_AF-M9M8E2-F1
#
_entry.id   AF-M9M8E2-F1
#
_cell.length_a   1.000
_cell.length_b   1.000
_cell.length_c   1.000
_cell.angle_alpha   90.00
_cell.angle_beta   90.00
_cell.angle_gamma   90.00
#
_symmetry.space_group_name_H-M   'P 1'
#
loop_
_entity.id
_entity.type
_entity.pdbx_description
1 polymer ?
#
loop_
_entity_poly.entity_id
_entity_poly.type
_entity_poly.pdbx_seq_one_letter_code
_entity_poly.pdbx_strand_id
1 'polypeptide(L)' 'MSSQVYQCCFCNQKIESTKLDITSFIVISNWDKSREEQQEQQLFCHMECLKSKLGSNTPLYIEDIFD' A
#
# COMPACT_ATOMS: atom_id res chain seq x y z
N MET A 1 18.22 -9.32 12.87
CA MET A 1 17.45 -8.61 11.82
C MET A 1 16.32 -7.89 12.51
N SER A 2 16.23 -6.56 12.41
CA SER A 2 15.11 -5.80 12.98
C SER A 2 13.85 -6.17 12.21
N SER A 3 12.83 -6.71 12.89
CA SER A 3 11.51 -6.87 12.32
C SER A 3 10.99 -5.47 11.95
N GLN A 4 10.89 -5.15 10.66
CA GLN A 4 10.27 -3.90 10.24
C GLN A 4 8.78 -3.97 10.62
N VAL A 5 8.36 -3.06 11.51
CA VAL A 5 6.98 -2.95 11.95
C VAL A 5 6.33 -1.86 11.12
N TYR A 6 5.44 -2.26 10.22
CA TYR A 6 4.62 -1.33 9.45
C TYR A 6 3.28 -1.11 10.15
N GLN A 7 2.66 0.03 9.92
CA GLN A 7 1.32 0.35 10.40
C GLN A 7 0.40 0.56 9.21
N CYS A 8 -0.76 -0.08 9.24
CA CYS A 8 -1.78 0.09 8.21
C CYS A 8 -2.42 1.48 8.31
N CYS A 9 -2.38 2.24 7.23
CA CYS A 9 -2.96 3.59 7.15
C CYS A 9 -4.50 3.60 7.18
N PHE A 10 -5.16 2.45 6.99
CA PHE A 10 -6.63 2.35 7.03
C PHE A 10 -7.19 1.97 8.40
N CYS A 11 -6.61 0.95 9.06
CA CYS A 11 -7.13 0.42 10.32
C CYS A 11 -6.27 0.76 11.56
N ASN A 12 -5.12 1.42 11.36
CA ASN A 12 -4.13 1.75 12.40
C ASN A 12 -3.50 0.55 13.13
N GLN A 13 -3.80 -0.68 12.71
CA GLN A 13 -3.17 -1.87 13.27
C GLN A 13 -1.79 -2.10 12.63
N LYS A 14 -0.92 -2.80 13.38
CA LYS A 14 0.38 -3.24 12.86
C LYS A 14 0.19 -4.26 11.75
N ILE A 15 1.09 -4.24 10.78
CA ILE A 15 1.18 -5.26 9.72
C ILE A 15 2.23 -6.26 10.18
N GLU A 16 1.81 -7.49 10.44
CA GLU A 16 2.72 -8.57 10.80
C GLU A 16 3.43 -9.06 9.54
N SER A 17 4.71 -8.74 9.41
CA SER A 17 5.56 -9.07 8.24
C SER A 17 5.85 -10.57 8.08
N THR A 18 5.17 -11.44 8.83
CA THR A 18 5.52 -12.86 8.92
C THR A 18 4.83 -13.74 7.87
N LYS A 19 3.74 -13.28 7.23
CA LYS A 19 2.92 -14.19 6.43
C LYS A 19 2.20 -13.74 5.15
N LEU A 20 2.16 -12.46 4.72
CA LEU A 20 1.80 -12.06 3.33
C LEU A 20 1.67 -10.52 3.18
N ASP A 21 2.14 -10.04 2.03
CA ASP A 21 1.83 -8.80 1.29
C ASP A 21 1.59 -7.49 2.05
N ILE A 22 2.67 -6.95 2.63
CA ILE A 22 2.73 -5.51 2.93
C ILE A 22 2.46 -4.76 1.62
N THR A 23 1.31 -4.08 1.55
CA THR A 23 0.90 -3.35 0.36
C THR A 23 1.19 -1.86 0.57
N SER A 24 1.81 -1.20 -0.41
CA SER A 24 2.02 0.24 -0.36
C SER A 24 1.00 1.02 -1.19
N PHE A 25 0.69 2.23 -0.74
CA PHE A 25 -0.05 3.23 -1.50
C PHE A 25 0.85 4.44 -1.66
N ILE A 26 1.04 4.90 -2.89
CA ILE A 26 1.83 6.10 -3.17
C ILE A 26 0.86 7.23 -3.48
N VAL A 27 0.87 8.25 -2.63
CA VAL A 27 0.16 9.50 -2.87
C VAL A 27 1.12 10.43 -3.60
N ILE A 28 0.74 10.87 -4.80
CA ILE A 28 1.53 11.80 -5.58
C ILE A 28 0.72 13.09 -5.74
N SER A 29 1.19 14.17 -5.12
CA SER A 29 0.62 15.50 -5.28
C SER A 29 1.24 16.23 -6.46
N ASN A 30 0.57 17.26 -6.97
CA ASN A 30 0.99 18.03 -8.15
C ASN A 30 1.21 17.14 -9.40
N TRP A 31 0.38 16.13 -9.61
CA TRP A 31 0.54 15.16 -10.71
C TRP A 31 0.62 15.79 -12.11
N ASP A 32 0.02 16.96 -12.29
CA ASP A 32 0.05 17.74 -13.52
C ASP A 32 1.36 18.52 -13.75
N LYS A 33 2.27 18.55 -12.77
CA LYS A 33 3.54 19.30 -12.81
C LYS A 33 4.72 18.46 -13.26
N SER A 34 5.89 19.10 -13.39
CA SER A 34 7.14 18.39 -13.65
C SER A 34 7.44 17.43 -12.50
N ARG A 35 8.25 16.41 -12.78
CA ARG A 35 8.63 15.41 -11.78
C ARG A 35 9.38 16.01 -10.59
N GLU A 36 10.09 17.13 -10.78
CA GLU A 36 10.78 17.81 -9.68
C GLU A 36 9.82 18.54 -8.73
N GLU A 37 8.62 18.89 -9.22
CA GLU A 37 7.58 19.60 -8.46
C GLU A 37 6.52 18.67 -7.86
N GLN A 38 6.51 17.40 -8.29
CA GLN A 38 5.68 16.35 -7.70
C GLN A 38 6.20 15.97 -6.32
N GLN A 39 5.29 15.71 -5.39
CA GLN A 39 5.65 15.20 -4.07
C GLN A 39 5.04 13.82 -3.87
N GLU A 40 5.88 12.86 -3.51
CA GLU A 40 5.47 11.49 -3.28
C GLU A 40 5.48 11.16 -1.78
N GLN A 41 4.40 10.55 -1.30
CA GLN A 41 4.33 9.96 0.03
C GLN A 41 3.92 8.50 -0.09
N GLN A 42 4.76 7.61 0.45
CA GLN A 42 4.43 6.20 0.57
C GLN A 42 3.74 5.91 1.90
N LEU A 43 2.59 5.26 1.82
CA LEU A 43 1.84 4.70 2.95
C LEU A 43 1.82 3.18 2.83
N PHE A 44 1.56 2.49 3.93
CA PHE A 44 1.46 1.03 3.97
C PHE A 44 0.08 0.60 4.49
N CYS A 45 -0.40 -0.55 4.01
CA CYS A 45 -1.69 -1.11 4.40
C CYS A 45 -1.71 -2.64 4.27
N HIS A 46 -2.68 -3.26 4.94
CA HIS A 46 -3.03 -4.65 4.66
C HIS A 46 -3.73 -4.74 3.30
N MET A 47 -3.43 -5.79 2.52
CA MET A 47 -4.10 -6.07 1.25
C MET A 47 -5.63 -6.14 1.41
N GLU A 48 -6.13 -6.75 2.48
CA GLU A 48 -7.57 -6.84 2.77
C GLU A 48 -8.20 -5.46 3.04
N CYS A 49 -7.50 -4.60 3.78
CA CYS A 49 -7.96 -3.24 4.03
C CYS A 49 -8.07 -2.47 2.71
N LEU A 50 -7.09 -2.61 1.81
CA LEU A 50 -7.15 -2.02 0.48
C LEU A 50 -8.34 -2.56 -0.32
N LYS A 51 -8.49 -3.88 -0.44
CA LYS A 51 -9.61 -4.53 -1.15
C LYS A 51 -10.98 -4.01 -0.70
N SER A 52 -11.16 -3.78 0.60
CA SER A 52 -12.42 -3.27 1.16
C SER A 52 -12.78 -1.83 0.76
N LYS A 53 -11.80 -1.05 0.27
CA LYS A 53 -11.97 0.35 -0.11
C LYS A 53 -12.04 0.58 -1.61
N LEU A 54 -11.63 -0.41 -2.41
CA LEU A 54 -11.63 -0.29 -3.86
C LEU A 54 -13.05 -0.39 -4.43
N GLY A 55 -13.24 0.25 -5.59
CA GLY A 55 -14.45 0.06 -6.37
C GLY A 55 -14.57 -1.38 -6.87
N SER A 56 -15.79 -1.87 -7.04
CA SER A 56 -16.07 -3.24 -7.48
C SER A 56 -15.43 -3.63 -8.80
N ASN A 57 -15.10 -2.65 -9.64
CA ASN A 57 -14.50 -2.82 -10.96
C ASN A 57 -13.02 -2.42 -11.01
N THR A 58 -12.38 -2.17 -9.88
CA THR A 58 -10.96 -1.86 -9.84
C THR A 58 -10.16 -3.18 -9.85
N PRO A 59 -9.45 -3.51 -10.94
CA PRO A 59 -8.63 -4.70 -10.96
C PRO A 59 -7.45 -4.50 -10.00
N LEU A 60 -7.26 -5.47 -9.10
CA LEU A 60 -6.01 -5.62 -8.39
C LEU A 60 -5.23 -6.75 -9.06
N TYR A 61 -4.09 -6.42 -9.64
CA TYR A 61 -3.09 -7.41 -10.04
C TYR A 61 -2.40 -7.91 -8.78
N ILE A 62 -3.06 -8.82 -8.09
CA ILE A 62 -2.40 -9.71 -7.14
C ILE A 62 -2.08 -10.91 -7.99
N GLU A 63 -0.93 -10.89 -8.66
CA GLU A 63 -0.35 -12.18 -9.02
C GLU A 63 -0.18 -12.90 -7.69
N ASP A 64 -0.83 -14.05 -7.55
CA ASP A 64 -0.50 -14.99 -6.49
C ASP A 64 1.01 -15.20 -6.62
N ILE A 65 1.80 -14.50 -5.79
CA ILE A 65 3.24 -14.71 -5.73
C ILE A 65 3.37 -16.11 -5.15
N PHE A 66 3.46 -17.10 -6.05
CA PHE A 66 3.64 -18.49 -5.68
C PHE A 66 4.95 -18.61 -4.88
N ASP A 67 4.88 -19.36 -3.78
CA ASP A 67 6.00 -19.72 -2.90
C ASP A 67 7.21 -20.32 -3.65
#